data_AF-A0AAE6KE23-F1
#
_entry.id   AF-A0AAE6KE23-F1
#
_cell.length_a   1.000
_cell.length_b   1.000
_cell.length_c   1.000
_cell.angle_alpha   90.00
_cell.angle_beta   90.00
_cell.angle_gamma   90.00
#
_symmetry.space_group_name_H-M   'P 1'
#
loop_
_entity.id
_entity.type
_entity.pdbx_description
1 polymer ?
#
loop_
_entity_poly.entity_id
_entity_poly.type
_entity_poly.pdbx_seq_one_letter_code
_entity_poly.pdbx_strand_id
1 'polypeptide(L)'
;MITPEVSSTKRLNYEFLLTLSYEEATQHLLNKHGAVSDDYFRESSYERFLKGEIKSITKGKYSKTSDGLYCHHIDENKYSNMSKLPVIKRYKYPFESQKKERLTYCDLFEHLILHALIIKETKGTYGVSGYKGYLYPDAENWYVKNNEPTLEWMRVCKNRAFLAQSDAKELLNKVDEFIEPFVPKFIITEDELAQRKELFNKLLIERKQEEKERKEQKKIEEIARLNEFNMEYPKLSEIGITVGTSRKKILNTLYEYSYSNQFLKRKDFYESKITIIRDELLEELNDLL
;
A
#
# COMPACT_ATOMS: atom_id res chain seq x y z
N MET A 1 -7.91 -33.83 -4.69
CA MET A 1 -6.81 -33.73 -5.67
C MET A 1 -7.39 -33.14 -6.94
N ILE A 2 -6.75 -32.14 -7.54
CA ILE A 2 -7.17 -31.62 -8.85
C ILE A 2 -6.67 -32.61 -9.90
N THR A 3 -7.58 -33.13 -10.72
CA THR A 3 -7.21 -34.05 -11.81
C THR A 3 -6.65 -33.28 -13.01
N PRO A 4 -5.85 -33.92 -13.88
CA PRO A 4 -5.39 -33.30 -15.12
C PRO A 4 -6.54 -32.71 -15.96
N GLU A 5 -7.70 -33.37 -16.03
CA GLU A 5 -8.89 -32.90 -16.75
C GLU A 5 -9.45 -31.57 -16.21
N VAL A 6 -9.45 -31.39 -14.89
CA VAL A 6 -9.88 -30.13 -14.25
C VAL A 6 -8.89 -29.00 -14.56
N SER A 7 -7.60 -29.30 -14.56
CA SER A 7 -6.55 -28.36 -14.94
C SER A 7 -6.70 -27.91 -16.39
N SER A 8 -6.87 -28.85 -17.33
CA SER A 8 -7.05 -28.54 -18.74
C SER A 8 -8.33 -27.74 -19.02
N THR A 9 -9.44 -28.08 -18.36
CA THR A 9 -10.70 -27.30 -18.46
C THR A 9 -10.49 -25.86 -18.00
N LYS A 10 -9.76 -25.67 -16.91
CA LYS A 10 -9.48 -24.33 -16.38
C LYS A 10 -8.55 -23.54 -17.29
N ARG A 11 -7.54 -24.18 -17.88
CA ARG A 11 -6.70 -23.57 -18.93
C ARG A 11 -7.55 -23.10 -20.10
N LEU A 12 -8.47 -23.93 -20.61
CA LEU A 12 -9.36 -23.54 -21.71
C LEU A 12 -10.22 -22.30 -21.36
N ASN A 13 -10.69 -22.19 -20.11
CA ASN A 13 -11.41 -20.99 -19.66
C ASN A 13 -10.52 -19.73 -19.67
N TYR A 14 -9.25 -19.87 -19.30
CA TYR A 14 -8.29 -18.77 -19.38
C TYR A 14 -7.98 -18.42 -20.84
N GLU A 15 -7.84 -19.41 -21.72
CA GLU A 15 -7.63 -19.17 -23.14
C GLU A 15 -8.83 -18.51 -23.82
N PHE A 16 -10.05 -18.86 -23.39
CA PHE A 16 -11.25 -18.15 -23.80
C PHE A 16 -11.20 -16.67 -23.41
N LEU A 17 -10.74 -16.35 -22.19
CA LEU A 17 -10.59 -14.96 -21.75
C LEU A 17 -9.66 -14.14 -22.65
N LEU A 18 -8.60 -14.76 -23.21
CA LEU A 18 -7.68 -14.11 -24.18
C LEU A 18 -8.34 -13.80 -25.53
N THR A 19 -9.47 -14.43 -25.86
CA THR A 19 -10.20 -14.17 -27.11
C THR A 19 -11.12 -12.96 -27.02
N LEU A 20 -11.41 -12.49 -25.82
CA LEU A 20 -12.29 -11.34 -25.56
C LEU A 20 -11.54 -10.01 -25.71
N SER A 21 -12.28 -8.93 -25.90
CA SER A 21 -11.76 -7.59 -25.57
C SER A 21 -11.57 -7.45 -24.06
N TYR A 22 -10.76 -6.47 -23.64
CA TYR A 22 -10.56 -6.15 -22.24
C TYR A 22 -11.87 -5.81 -21.53
N GLU A 23 -12.76 -5.05 -22.18
CA GLU A 23 -14.07 -4.72 -21.63
C GLU A 23 -14.93 -5.98 -21.44
N GLU A 24 -15.05 -6.83 -22.45
CA GLU A 24 -15.79 -8.10 -22.35
C GLU A 24 -15.20 -9.03 -21.29
N ALA A 25 -13.86 -9.09 -21.19
CA ALA A 25 -13.17 -9.88 -20.18
C ALA A 25 -13.48 -9.38 -18.76
N THR A 26 -13.45 -8.07 -18.52
CA THR A 26 -13.80 -7.51 -17.21
C THR A 26 -15.26 -7.75 -16.85
N GLN A 27 -16.18 -7.66 -17.81
CA GLN A 27 -17.60 -7.97 -17.61
C GLN A 27 -17.83 -9.47 -17.35
N HIS A 28 -17.13 -10.34 -18.07
CA HIS A 28 -17.17 -11.78 -17.86
C HIS A 28 -16.75 -12.14 -16.43
N LEU A 29 -15.66 -11.54 -15.93
CA LEU A 29 -15.17 -11.75 -14.58
C LEU A 29 -16.10 -11.16 -13.51
N LEU A 30 -16.74 -10.02 -13.79
CA LEU A 30 -17.75 -9.44 -12.91
C LEU A 30 -18.95 -10.39 -12.75
N ASN A 31 -19.42 -10.99 -13.86
CA ASN A 31 -20.49 -11.99 -13.84
C ASN A 31 -20.06 -13.27 -13.08
N LYS A 32 -18.78 -13.65 -13.20
CA LYS A 32 -18.22 -14.87 -12.59
C LYS A 32 -17.99 -14.75 -11.08
N HIS A 33 -17.41 -13.64 -10.62
CA HIS A 33 -16.94 -13.48 -9.23
C HIS A 33 -17.80 -12.52 -8.40
N GLY A 34 -18.75 -11.84 -9.04
CA GLY A 34 -19.64 -10.85 -8.44
C GLY A 34 -19.02 -9.46 -8.33
N ALA A 35 -19.87 -8.48 -7.98
CA ALA A 35 -19.45 -7.11 -7.77
C ALA A 35 -18.46 -6.95 -6.62
N VAL A 36 -17.57 -5.96 -6.74
CA VAL A 36 -16.63 -5.59 -5.68
C VAL A 36 -17.37 -4.93 -4.51
N SER A 37 -17.03 -5.32 -3.29
CA SER A 37 -17.81 -4.99 -2.08
C SER A 37 -17.72 -3.54 -1.63
N ASP A 38 -16.64 -2.84 -1.99
CA ASP A 38 -16.32 -1.50 -1.50
C ASP A 38 -15.30 -0.83 -2.44
N ASP A 39 -15.14 0.48 -2.32
CA ASP A 39 -14.15 1.22 -3.09
C ASP A 39 -12.73 0.79 -2.72
N TYR A 40 -11.78 0.99 -3.64
CA TYR A 40 -10.38 0.64 -3.38
C TYR A 40 -9.79 1.54 -2.27
N PHE A 41 -10.06 2.83 -2.36
CA PHE A 41 -9.71 3.85 -1.38
C PHE A 41 -10.95 4.60 -0.88
N ARG A 42 -10.86 5.21 0.31
CA ARG A 42 -11.90 6.10 0.82
C ARG A 42 -11.76 7.49 0.24
N GLU A 43 -12.83 8.00 -0.38
CA GLU A 43 -12.89 9.30 -1.06
C GLU A 43 -12.30 10.43 -0.22
N SER A 44 -12.82 10.65 0.99
CA SER A 44 -12.34 11.72 1.88
C SER A 44 -10.83 11.64 2.14
N SER A 45 -10.27 10.44 2.33
CA SER A 45 -8.82 10.28 2.53
C SER A 45 -8.03 10.47 1.23
N TYR A 46 -8.60 10.08 0.09
CA TYR A 46 -7.98 10.24 -1.22
C TYR A 46 -7.82 11.72 -1.57
N GLU A 47 -8.87 12.52 -1.37
CA GLU A 47 -8.84 13.97 -1.60
C GLU A 47 -7.83 14.67 -0.69
N ARG A 48 -7.84 14.37 0.61
CA ARG A 48 -6.90 14.93 1.58
C ARG A 48 -5.45 14.55 1.25
N PHE A 49 -5.22 13.33 0.75
CA PHE A 49 -3.91 12.92 0.28
C PHE A 49 -3.45 13.72 -0.94
N LEU A 50 -4.34 13.96 -1.92
CA LEU A 50 -4.03 14.79 -3.09
C LEU A 50 -3.75 16.26 -2.72
N LYS A 51 -4.41 16.79 -1.66
CA LYS A 51 -4.13 18.11 -1.07
C LYS A 51 -2.84 18.14 -0.23
N GLY A 52 -2.22 16.98 0.02
CA GLY A 52 -0.99 16.87 0.82
C GLY A 52 -1.19 16.91 2.34
N GLU A 53 -2.45 16.88 2.82
CA GLU A 53 -2.79 16.93 4.24
C GLU A 53 -2.42 15.63 4.98
N ILE A 54 -2.40 14.51 4.27
CA ILE A 54 -2.05 13.19 4.82
C ILE A 54 -1.03 12.47 3.92
N LYS A 55 -0.26 11.56 4.51
CA LYS A 55 0.83 10.83 3.83
C LYS A 55 0.39 9.49 3.22
N SER A 56 -0.80 9.01 3.57
CA SER A 56 -1.35 7.74 3.12
C SER A 56 -2.85 7.86 2.90
N ILE A 57 -3.40 6.97 2.06
CA ILE A 57 -4.83 6.92 1.76
C ILE A 57 -5.44 5.73 2.52
N THR A 58 -6.59 5.94 3.14
CA THR A 58 -7.34 4.86 3.79
C THR A 58 -7.95 3.95 2.73
N LYS A 59 -7.71 2.64 2.85
CA LYS A 59 -8.30 1.63 1.96
C LYS A 59 -9.76 1.35 2.32
N GLY A 60 -10.58 1.02 1.32
CA GLY A 60 -11.89 0.43 1.56
C GLY A 60 -11.80 -1.07 1.89
N LYS A 61 -12.94 -1.70 2.16
CA LYS A 61 -13.09 -3.12 2.47
C LYS A 61 -13.37 -3.95 1.21
N TYR A 62 -12.52 -3.78 0.20
CA TYR A 62 -12.66 -4.41 -1.12
C TYR A 62 -11.99 -5.79 -1.21
N SER A 63 -11.13 -6.16 -0.26
CA SER A 63 -10.28 -7.36 -0.40
C SER A 63 -11.07 -8.66 -0.37
N LYS A 64 -10.77 -9.57 -1.31
CA LYS A 64 -11.21 -10.98 -1.36
C LYS A 64 -10.02 -11.95 -1.39
N THR A 65 -8.87 -11.55 -0.85
CA THR A 65 -7.67 -12.40 -0.84
C THR A 65 -7.85 -13.68 -0.02
N SER A 66 -8.76 -13.69 0.97
CA SER A 66 -9.16 -14.90 1.71
C SER A 66 -9.78 -15.96 0.81
N ASP A 67 -10.38 -15.54 -0.31
CA ASP A 67 -11.01 -16.41 -1.29
C ASP A 67 -10.02 -16.76 -2.42
N GLY A 68 -8.79 -16.22 -2.37
CA GLY A 68 -7.76 -16.35 -3.39
C GLY A 68 -7.92 -15.40 -4.59
N LEU A 69 -8.72 -14.34 -4.45
CA LEU A 69 -8.97 -13.36 -5.50
C LEU A 69 -8.19 -12.06 -5.27
N TYR A 70 -7.66 -11.54 -6.36
CA TYR A 70 -7.13 -10.19 -6.49
C TYR A 70 -8.25 -9.22 -6.86
N CYS A 71 -8.06 -7.95 -6.52
CA CYS A 71 -8.88 -6.85 -7.01
C CYS A 71 -8.09 -6.13 -8.12
N HIS A 72 -8.67 -6.05 -9.30
CA HIS A 72 -8.12 -5.36 -10.47
C HIS A 72 -8.89 -4.06 -10.73
N HIS A 73 -8.19 -3.01 -11.15
CA HIS A 73 -8.82 -1.74 -11.55
C HIS A 73 -9.12 -1.78 -13.05
N ILE A 74 -10.38 -1.59 -13.42
CA ILE A 74 -10.84 -1.61 -14.83
C ILE A 74 -10.23 -0.44 -15.63
N ASP A 75 -9.89 0.67 -14.97
CA ASP A 75 -9.29 1.83 -15.65
C ASP A 75 -7.75 1.74 -15.78
N GLU A 76 -7.13 0.57 -15.52
CA GLU A 76 -5.69 0.38 -15.77
C GLU A 76 -5.31 0.40 -17.26
N ASN A 77 -6.30 0.38 -18.16
CA ASN A 77 -6.12 0.69 -19.58
C ASN A 77 -5.97 2.20 -19.89
N LYS A 78 -6.19 3.07 -18.89
CA LYS A 78 -6.07 4.54 -18.99
C LYS A 78 -5.01 5.10 -18.03
N TYR A 79 -4.83 4.46 -16.88
CA TYR A 79 -3.96 4.95 -15.81
C TYR A 79 -3.02 3.85 -15.32
N SER A 80 -1.71 4.10 -15.36
CA SER A 80 -0.74 3.11 -14.86
C SER A 80 -0.66 3.15 -13.33
N ASN A 81 -0.48 1.99 -12.70
CA ASN A 81 -0.11 1.85 -11.28
C ASN A 81 -1.07 2.55 -10.31
N MET A 82 -2.38 2.37 -10.51
CA MET A 82 -3.46 3.06 -9.81
C MET A 82 -3.52 2.82 -8.30
N SER A 83 -2.76 1.86 -7.78
CA SER A 83 -2.64 1.55 -6.35
C SER A 83 -1.39 2.16 -5.68
N LYS A 84 -0.48 2.77 -6.45
CA LYS A 84 0.81 3.28 -5.94
C LYS A 84 0.70 4.76 -5.57
N LEU A 85 0.81 5.06 -4.27
CA LEU A 85 0.70 6.44 -3.74
C LEU A 85 1.57 7.48 -4.46
N PRO A 86 2.85 7.23 -4.80
CA PRO A 86 3.66 8.22 -5.51
C PRO A 86 3.12 8.54 -6.91
N VAL A 87 2.57 7.54 -7.60
CA VAL A 87 2.00 7.69 -8.95
C VAL A 87 0.69 8.46 -8.86
N ILE A 88 -0.20 8.08 -7.94
CA ILE A 88 -1.45 8.79 -7.67
C ILE A 88 -1.19 10.27 -7.37
N LYS A 89 -0.21 10.58 -6.50
CA LYS A 89 0.13 11.96 -6.15
C LYS A 89 0.66 12.76 -7.33
N ARG A 90 1.47 12.13 -8.19
CA ARG A 90 2.08 12.77 -9.36
C ARG A 90 1.06 13.09 -10.44
N TYR A 91 0.21 12.14 -10.78
CA TYR A 91 -0.71 12.25 -11.91
C TYR A 91 -2.14 12.65 -11.52
N LYS A 92 -2.45 12.71 -10.22
CA LYS A 92 -3.73 13.15 -9.66
C LYS A 92 -4.93 12.46 -10.33
N TYR A 93 -4.87 11.13 -10.43
CA TYR A 93 -5.96 10.35 -11.03
C TYR A 93 -7.30 10.61 -10.33
N PRO A 94 -8.42 10.63 -11.07
CA PRO A 94 -9.74 10.90 -10.50
C PRO A 94 -10.12 9.82 -9.49
N PHE A 95 -10.88 10.20 -8.44
CA PHE A 95 -11.38 9.22 -7.47
C PHE A 95 -12.37 8.23 -8.11
N GLU A 96 -13.09 8.63 -9.17
CA GLU A 96 -14.06 7.78 -9.86
C GLU A 96 -13.48 6.42 -10.29
N SER A 97 -12.20 6.40 -10.69
CA SER A 97 -11.52 5.18 -11.12
C SER A 97 -11.14 4.24 -9.96
N GLN A 98 -11.41 4.64 -8.72
CA GLN A 98 -11.18 3.86 -7.49
C GLN A 98 -12.49 3.29 -6.92
N LYS A 99 -13.64 3.68 -7.48
CA LYS A 99 -14.95 3.21 -7.04
C LYS A 99 -15.15 1.73 -7.36
N LYS A 100 -15.92 1.03 -6.54
CA LYS A 100 -16.19 -0.41 -6.69
C LYS A 100 -16.75 -0.81 -8.06
N GLU A 101 -17.50 0.06 -8.73
CA GLU A 101 -18.03 -0.15 -10.10
C GLU A 101 -16.93 -0.13 -11.17
N ARG A 102 -15.74 0.39 -10.84
CA ARG A 102 -14.54 0.42 -11.68
C ARG A 102 -13.51 -0.63 -11.26
N LEU A 103 -13.93 -1.61 -10.46
CA LEU A 103 -13.09 -2.71 -9.98
C LEU A 103 -13.70 -4.06 -10.39
N THR A 104 -12.85 -5.08 -10.53
CA THR A 104 -13.29 -6.47 -10.74
C THR A 104 -12.42 -7.44 -9.95
N TYR A 105 -12.97 -8.60 -9.61
CA TYR A 105 -12.20 -9.68 -8.97
C TYR A 105 -11.66 -10.65 -10.02
N CYS A 106 -10.46 -11.16 -9.77
CA CYS A 106 -9.80 -12.11 -10.66
C CYS A 106 -8.82 -12.99 -9.87
N ASP A 107 -8.60 -14.22 -10.29
CA ASP A 107 -7.46 -15.02 -9.82
C ASP A 107 -6.15 -14.61 -10.50
N LEU A 108 -5.04 -15.31 -10.22
CA LEU A 108 -3.72 -14.94 -10.75
C LEU A 108 -3.67 -14.93 -12.29
N PHE A 109 -4.18 -15.98 -12.94
CA PHE A 109 -4.08 -16.12 -14.40
C PHE A 109 -5.09 -15.22 -15.10
N GLU A 110 -6.29 -15.06 -14.53
CA GLU A 110 -7.26 -14.06 -15.00
C GLU A 110 -6.65 -12.65 -14.95
N HIS A 111 -6.00 -12.28 -13.85
CA HIS A 111 -5.34 -10.98 -13.72
C HIS A 111 -4.22 -10.80 -14.74
N LEU A 112 -3.39 -11.83 -14.92
CA LEU A 112 -2.31 -11.85 -15.91
C LEU A 112 -2.86 -11.61 -17.32
N ILE A 113 -3.98 -12.25 -17.67
CA ILE A 113 -4.65 -12.09 -18.96
C ILE A 113 -5.28 -10.72 -19.12
N LEU A 114 -5.92 -10.16 -18.08
CA LEU A 114 -6.41 -8.77 -18.12
C LEU A 114 -5.28 -7.80 -18.48
N HIS A 115 -4.10 -7.95 -17.90
CA HIS A 115 -2.95 -7.14 -18.29
C HIS A 115 -2.47 -7.38 -19.72
N ALA A 116 -2.51 -8.64 -20.21
CA ALA A 116 -2.17 -8.95 -21.59
C ALA A 116 -3.15 -8.29 -22.60
N LEU A 117 -4.44 -8.28 -22.29
CA LEU A 117 -5.47 -7.60 -23.08
C LEU A 117 -5.24 -6.09 -23.09
N ILE A 118 -4.96 -5.47 -21.93
CA ILE A 118 -4.60 -4.04 -21.85
C ILE A 118 -3.37 -3.75 -22.73
N ILE A 119 -2.32 -4.58 -22.66
CA ILE A 119 -1.10 -4.41 -23.47
C ILE A 119 -1.44 -4.40 -24.96
N LYS A 120 -2.23 -5.37 -25.44
CA LYS A 120 -2.64 -5.45 -26.84
C LYS A 120 -3.43 -4.23 -27.28
N GLU A 121 -4.49 -3.88 -26.55
CA GLU A 121 -5.40 -2.79 -26.94
C GLU A 121 -4.74 -1.41 -26.87
N THR A 122 -3.82 -1.23 -25.92
CA THR A 122 -3.10 0.03 -25.74
C THR A 122 -1.74 0.07 -26.44
N LYS A 123 -1.43 -0.95 -27.26
CA LYS A 123 -0.16 -1.12 -27.97
C LYS A 123 1.07 -0.96 -27.06
N GLY A 124 1.00 -1.57 -25.88
CA GLY A 124 2.08 -1.56 -24.88
C GLY A 124 2.18 -0.30 -24.03
N THR A 125 1.29 0.68 -24.20
CA THR A 125 1.29 1.91 -23.38
C THR A 125 0.98 1.60 -21.91
N TYR A 126 0.04 0.67 -21.66
CA TYR A 126 -0.37 0.25 -20.32
C TYR A 126 -0.22 -1.26 -20.13
N GLY A 127 -0.45 -1.74 -18.91
CA GLY A 127 -0.46 -3.17 -18.57
C GLY A 127 0.90 -3.84 -18.38
N VAL A 128 1.94 -3.41 -19.12
CA VAL A 128 3.29 -4.05 -19.12
C VAL A 128 3.90 -4.16 -17.73
N SER A 129 3.80 -3.11 -16.90
CA SER A 129 4.40 -3.10 -15.56
C SER A 129 3.73 -4.09 -14.60
N GLY A 130 2.41 -4.27 -14.70
CA GLY A 130 1.68 -5.26 -13.91
C GLY A 130 2.01 -6.68 -14.34
N TYR A 131 2.00 -6.91 -15.66
CA TYR A 131 2.35 -8.20 -16.28
C TYR A 131 3.76 -8.67 -15.90
N LYS A 132 4.79 -7.90 -16.29
CA LYS A 132 6.20 -8.30 -16.13
C LYS A 132 6.71 -8.14 -14.70
N GLY A 133 6.21 -7.16 -13.96
CA GLY A 133 6.74 -6.82 -12.64
C GLY A 133 6.28 -7.75 -11.52
N TYR A 134 5.10 -8.37 -11.68
CA TYR A 134 4.45 -9.10 -10.59
C TYR A 134 3.81 -10.40 -11.06
N LEU A 135 2.88 -10.34 -12.03
CA LEU A 135 1.99 -11.46 -12.33
C LEU A 135 2.69 -12.63 -13.04
N TYR A 136 3.44 -12.35 -14.10
CA TYR A 136 4.19 -13.38 -14.81
C TYR A 136 5.26 -14.03 -13.92
N PRO A 137 6.11 -13.28 -13.18
CA PRO A 137 7.06 -13.88 -12.24
C PRO A 137 6.40 -14.78 -11.19
N ASP A 138 5.26 -14.37 -10.62
CA ASP A 138 4.54 -15.19 -9.64
C ASP A 138 4.00 -16.47 -10.30
N ALA A 139 3.37 -16.38 -11.47
CA ALA A 139 2.85 -17.55 -12.19
C ALA A 139 3.97 -18.53 -12.58
N GLU A 140 5.07 -18.02 -13.13
CA GLU A 140 6.24 -18.83 -13.50
C GLU A 140 6.85 -19.50 -12.26
N ASN A 141 7.12 -18.74 -11.20
CA ASN A 141 7.72 -19.29 -10.00
C ASN A 141 6.82 -20.35 -9.35
N TRP A 142 5.50 -20.10 -9.28
CA TRP A 142 4.59 -20.99 -8.56
C TRP A 142 4.24 -22.26 -9.30
N TYR A 143 4.06 -22.19 -10.63
CA TYR A 143 3.53 -23.32 -11.41
C TYR A 143 4.54 -23.93 -12.38
N VAL A 144 5.51 -23.15 -12.87
CA VAL A 144 6.54 -23.66 -13.78
C VAL A 144 7.73 -24.19 -12.98
N LYS A 145 8.21 -23.41 -12.01
CA LYS A 145 9.34 -23.79 -11.14
C LYS A 145 8.94 -24.55 -9.89
N ASN A 146 7.63 -24.68 -9.62
CA ASN A 146 7.06 -25.35 -8.44
C ASN A 146 7.56 -24.77 -7.10
N ASN A 147 7.88 -23.48 -7.06
CA ASN A 147 8.22 -22.81 -5.80
C ASN A 147 6.95 -22.49 -5.02
N GLU A 148 6.95 -22.75 -3.71
CA GLU A 148 5.84 -22.39 -2.83
C GLU A 148 5.97 -20.93 -2.35
N PRO A 149 4.91 -20.12 -2.42
CA PRO A 149 4.94 -18.80 -1.82
C PRO A 149 5.01 -18.89 -0.30
N THR A 150 5.74 -17.95 0.31
CA THR A 150 5.99 -17.92 1.76
C THR A 150 4.81 -17.36 2.55
N LEU A 151 4.05 -16.43 1.96
CA LEU A 151 2.91 -15.77 2.60
C LEU A 151 1.63 -16.59 2.44
N GLU A 152 0.84 -16.68 3.52
CA GLU A 152 -0.37 -17.50 3.54
C GLU A 152 -1.40 -17.08 2.50
N TRP A 153 -1.69 -15.80 2.39
CA TRP A 153 -2.65 -15.29 1.40
C TRP A 153 -2.20 -15.59 -0.05
N MET A 154 -0.89 -15.66 -0.32
CA MET A 154 -0.38 -16.04 -1.65
C MET A 154 -0.58 -17.53 -1.91
N ARG A 155 -0.44 -18.39 -0.89
CA ARG A 155 -0.77 -19.82 -1.00
C ARG A 155 -2.25 -20.01 -1.32
N VAL A 156 -3.14 -19.23 -0.71
CA VAL A 156 -4.58 -19.24 -1.03
C VAL A 156 -4.82 -18.83 -2.49
N CYS A 157 -4.19 -17.74 -2.96
CA CYS A 157 -4.28 -17.33 -4.37
C CYS A 157 -3.73 -18.38 -5.33
N LYS A 158 -2.59 -19.03 -5.01
CA LYS A 158 -2.03 -20.14 -5.77
C LYS A 158 -3.00 -21.32 -5.83
N ASN A 159 -3.54 -21.73 -4.69
CA ASN A 159 -4.50 -22.83 -4.66
C ASN A 159 -5.76 -22.52 -5.48
N ARG A 160 -6.27 -21.29 -5.39
CA ARG A 160 -7.41 -20.86 -6.20
C ARG A 160 -7.09 -20.89 -7.69
N ALA A 161 -5.93 -20.41 -8.11
CA ALA A 161 -5.54 -20.29 -9.52
C ALA A 161 -4.91 -21.57 -10.10
N PHE A 162 -4.88 -22.68 -9.35
CA PHE A 162 -4.13 -23.88 -9.71
C PHE A 162 -4.27 -24.34 -11.16
N LEU A 163 -3.12 -24.62 -11.77
CA LEU A 163 -2.92 -25.36 -13.02
C LEU A 163 -1.79 -26.37 -12.81
N ALA A 164 -1.87 -27.50 -13.52
CA ALA A 164 -0.74 -28.41 -13.68
C ALA A 164 0.42 -27.70 -14.39
N GLN A 165 1.66 -28.11 -14.12
CA GLN A 165 2.85 -27.45 -14.66
C GLN A 165 2.84 -27.36 -16.20
N SER A 166 2.38 -28.41 -16.90
CA SER A 166 2.28 -28.41 -18.37
C SER A 166 1.27 -27.38 -18.89
N ASP A 167 0.08 -27.34 -18.29
CA ASP A 167 -0.97 -26.37 -18.66
C ASP A 167 -0.53 -24.93 -18.36
N ALA A 168 0.15 -24.70 -17.24
CA ALA A 168 0.68 -23.38 -16.90
C ALA A 168 1.74 -22.93 -17.89
N LYS A 169 2.67 -23.81 -18.28
CA LYS A 169 3.68 -23.51 -19.32
C LYS A 169 3.03 -23.17 -20.66
N GLU A 170 2.06 -23.99 -21.11
CA GLU A 170 1.36 -23.77 -22.37
C GLU A 170 0.61 -22.42 -22.37
N LEU A 171 -0.11 -22.12 -21.29
CA LEU A 171 -0.82 -20.86 -21.15
C LEU A 171 0.12 -19.66 -21.15
N LEU A 172 1.21 -19.71 -20.37
CA LEU A 172 2.17 -18.61 -20.28
C LEU A 172 2.83 -18.34 -21.64
N ASN A 173 3.24 -19.38 -22.38
CA ASN A 173 3.78 -19.23 -23.73
C ASN A 173 2.76 -18.56 -24.66
N LYS A 174 1.50 -19.01 -24.62
CA LYS A 174 0.43 -18.45 -25.45
C LYS A 174 0.16 -16.98 -25.13
N VAL A 175 0.21 -16.59 -23.86
CA VAL A 175 0.06 -15.19 -23.45
C VAL A 175 1.26 -14.34 -23.88
N ASP A 176 2.48 -14.87 -23.76
CA ASP A 176 3.69 -14.18 -24.22
C ASP A 176 3.68 -13.95 -25.74
N GLU A 177 3.33 -14.97 -26.53
CA GLU A 177 3.14 -14.84 -27.99
C GLU A 177 2.07 -13.80 -28.33
N PHE A 178 0.97 -13.75 -27.55
CA PHE A 178 -0.11 -12.80 -27.75
C PHE A 178 0.32 -11.33 -27.56
N ILE A 179 1.25 -11.07 -26.65
CA ILE A 179 1.73 -9.71 -26.35
C ILE A 179 3.05 -9.34 -27.04
N GLU A 180 3.80 -10.31 -27.57
CA GLU A 180 5.10 -10.12 -28.24
C GLU A 180 5.12 -8.96 -29.26
N PRO A 181 4.08 -8.75 -30.10
CA PRO A 181 4.09 -7.64 -31.07
C PRO A 181 3.99 -6.25 -30.44
N PHE A 182 3.48 -6.13 -29.21
CA PHE A 182 3.13 -4.86 -28.56
C PHE A 182 4.06 -4.52 -27.42
N VAL A 183 4.69 -5.53 -26.84
CA VAL A 183 5.76 -5.35 -25.88
C VAL A 183 7.02 -5.27 -26.70
N PRO A 184 7.75 -4.13 -26.69
CA PRO A 184 9.05 -4.07 -27.35
C PRO A 184 9.84 -5.31 -26.93
N LYS A 185 10.42 -6.04 -27.89
CA LYS A 185 11.52 -6.95 -27.62
C LYS A 185 12.58 -6.10 -26.95
N PHE A 186 12.50 -6.05 -25.63
CA PHE A 186 13.53 -5.55 -24.77
C PHE A 186 14.65 -6.56 -24.92
N ILE A 187 15.42 -6.46 -26.00
CA ILE A 187 16.82 -6.83 -25.96
C ILE A 187 17.44 -5.80 -25.01
N ILE A 188 17.19 -5.99 -23.71
CA ILE A 188 18.03 -5.40 -22.70
C ILE A 188 19.31 -6.20 -22.87
N THR A 189 20.29 -5.60 -23.53
CA THR A 189 21.64 -6.18 -23.53
C THR A 189 22.05 -6.41 -22.09
N GLU A 190 22.92 -7.40 -21.82
CA GLU A 190 23.41 -7.62 -20.45
C GLU A 190 23.94 -6.31 -19.82
N ASP A 191 24.50 -5.43 -20.65
CA ASP A 191 24.94 -4.08 -20.28
C ASP A 191 23.80 -3.16 -19.82
N GLU A 192 22.67 -3.08 -20.54
CA GLU A 192 21.53 -2.27 -20.10
C GLU A 192 20.91 -2.81 -18.80
N LEU A 193 20.91 -4.14 -18.60
CA LEU A 193 20.44 -4.76 -17.37
C LEU A 193 21.39 -4.44 -16.21
N ALA A 194 22.69 -4.48 -16.46
CA ALA A 194 23.72 -4.10 -15.50
C ALA A 194 23.61 -2.62 -15.10
N GLN A 195 23.46 -1.72 -16.08
CA GLN A 195 23.27 -0.28 -15.84
C GLN A 195 22.00 0.00 -15.03
N ARG A 196 20.90 -0.70 -15.32
CA ARG A 196 19.66 -0.56 -14.54
C ARG A 196 19.81 -1.08 -13.11
N LYS A 197 20.48 -2.22 -12.92
CA LYS A 197 20.80 -2.74 -11.57
C LYS A 197 21.69 -1.77 -10.81
N GLU A 198 22.69 -1.20 -11.47
CA GLU A 198 23.59 -0.20 -10.88
C GLU A 198 22.83 1.06 -10.49
N LEU A 199 22.02 1.62 -11.38
CA LEU A 199 21.18 2.79 -11.10
C LEU A 199 20.20 2.52 -9.95
N PHE A 200 19.57 1.35 -9.92
CA PHE A 200 18.68 0.96 -8.83
C PHE A 200 19.42 0.84 -7.49
N ASN A 201 20.60 0.23 -7.48
CA ASN A 201 21.44 0.12 -6.29
C ASN A 201 21.89 1.51 -5.80
N LYS A 202 22.26 2.40 -6.72
CA LYS A 202 22.62 3.80 -6.42
C LYS A 202 21.45 4.53 -5.76
N LEU A 203 20.25 4.46 -6.35
CA LEU A 203 19.03 5.04 -5.78
C LEU A 203 18.68 4.46 -4.40
N LEU A 204 18.91 3.16 -4.19
CA LEU A 204 18.73 2.52 -2.89
C LEU A 204 19.70 3.06 -1.84
N ILE A 205 20.97 3.27 -2.22
CA ILE A 205 22.00 3.84 -1.34
C ILE A 205 21.65 5.30 -0.99
N GLU A 206 21.31 6.11 -1.99
CA GLU A 206 20.88 7.50 -1.80
C GLU A 206 19.67 7.57 -0.85
N ARG A 207 18.63 6.75 -1.07
CA ARG A 207 17.47 6.70 -0.16
C ARG A 207 17.83 6.31 1.27
N LYS A 208 18.73 5.33 1.44
CA LYS A 208 19.22 4.93 2.78
C LYS A 208 19.97 6.08 3.45
N GLN A 209 20.76 6.84 2.68
CA GLN A 209 21.51 7.99 3.18
C GLN A 209 20.58 9.15 3.56
N GLU A 210 19.64 9.51 2.70
CA GLU A 210 18.61 10.51 3.03
C GLU A 210 17.77 10.10 4.25
N GLU A 211 17.48 8.81 4.44
CA GLU A 211 16.76 8.33 5.63
C GLU A 211 17.62 8.46 6.89
N LYS A 212 18.92 8.18 6.78
CA LYS A 212 19.88 8.37 7.87
C LYS A 212 20.00 9.85 8.25
N GLU A 213 20.21 10.74 7.27
CA GLU A 213 20.27 12.19 7.46
C GLU A 213 18.98 12.73 8.09
N ARG A 214 17.81 12.28 7.61
CA ARG A 214 16.53 12.64 8.24
C ARG A 214 16.39 12.18 9.69
N LYS A 215 16.90 10.99 10.04
CA LYS A 215 16.89 10.50 11.42
C LYS A 215 17.83 11.32 12.31
N GLU A 216 18.98 11.70 11.78
CA GLU A 216 19.97 12.52 12.48
C GLU A 216 19.44 13.95 12.70
N GLN A 217 18.88 14.56 11.67
CA GLN A 217 18.23 15.86 11.77
C GLN A 217 17.10 15.88 12.81
N LYS A 218 16.25 14.84 12.83
CA LYS A 218 15.21 14.70 13.86
C LYS A 218 15.76 14.63 15.28
N LYS A 219 16.89 13.93 15.49
CA LYS A 219 17.55 13.88 16.80
C LYS A 219 18.07 15.26 17.21
N ILE A 220 18.67 16.00 16.27
CA ILE A 220 19.14 17.37 16.51
C ILE A 220 17.96 18.27 16.89
N GLU A 221 16.86 18.20 16.15
CA GLU A 221 15.63 18.96 16.43
C GLU A 221 14.97 18.58 17.77
N GLU A 222 15.06 17.32 18.19
CA GLU A 222 14.55 16.84 19.47
C GLU A 222 15.41 17.35 20.63
N ILE A 223 16.74 17.32 20.48
CA ILE A 223 17.68 17.87 21.47
C ILE A 223 17.49 19.39 21.58
N ALA A 224 17.36 20.10 20.45
CA ALA A 224 17.11 21.54 20.44
C ALA A 224 15.83 21.90 21.20
N ARG A 225 14.73 21.18 20.93
CA ARG A 225 13.45 21.36 21.65
C ARG A 225 13.55 21.06 23.14
N LEU A 226 14.30 20.03 23.53
CA LEU A 226 14.52 19.71 24.93
C LEU A 226 15.32 20.81 25.64
N ASN A 227 16.36 21.34 25.00
CA ASN A 227 17.16 22.42 25.56
C ASN A 227 16.35 23.71 25.70
N GLU A 228 15.57 24.08 24.69
CA GLU A 228 14.66 25.24 24.74
C GLU A 228 13.65 25.09 25.87
N PHE A 229 13.02 23.92 26.00
CA PHE A 229 12.10 23.62 27.10
C PHE A 229 12.74 23.74 28.48
N ASN A 230 13.97 23.21 28.65
CA ASN A 230 14.67 23.28 29.92
C ASN A 230 15.17 24.70 30.25
N MET A 231 15.38 25.56 29.25
CA MET A 231 15.68 26.97 29.48
C MET A 231 14.45 27.75 29.94
N GLU A 232 13.29 27.44 29.38
CA GLU A 232 12.01 28.08 29.71
C GLU A 232 11.48 27.62 31.08
N TYR A 233 11.59 26.32 31.38
CA TYR A 233 11.09 25.70 32.60
C TYR A 233 12.19 24.93 33.36
N PRO A 234 13.17 25.64 33.96
CA PRO A 234 14.39 25.02 34.50
C PRO A 234 14.12 23.98 35.59
N LYS A 235 13.11 24.22 36.46
CA LYS A 235 12.83 23.36 37.62
C LYS A 235 12.08 22.07 37.25
N LEU A 236 11.37 22.08 36.11
CA LEU A 236 10.58 20.92 35.67
C LEU A 236 11.43 19.71 35.27
N SER A 237 12.65 19.95 34.81
CA SER A 237 13.58 18.88 34.43
C SER A 237 13.95 17.98 35.63
N GLU A 238 14.04 18.55 36.82
CA GLU A 238 14.43 17.86 38.07
C GLU A 238 13.38 16.84 38.53
N ILE A 239 12.10 17.10 38.22
CA ILE A 239 10.98 16.21 38.56
C ILE A 239 10.56 15.30 37.40
N GLY A 240 11.38 15.21 36.34
CA GLY A 240 11.13 14.32 35.21
C GLY A 240 9.92 14.74 34.35
N ILE A 241 9.64 16.04 34.28
CA ILE A 241 8.74 16.66 33.31
C ILE A 241 9.58 17.19 32.15
N THR A 242 9.16 16.85 30.93
CA THR A 242 9.86 17.17 29.67
C THR A 242 8.88 17.65 28.60
N VAL A 243 9.38 18.15 27.48
CA VAL A 243 8.56 18.59 26.33
C VAL A 243 7.52 17.54 25.88
N GLY A 244 7.86 16.25 25.94
CA GLY A 244 6.96 15.14 25.56
C GLY A 244 5.97 14.71 26.65
N THR A 245 6.01 15.34 27.82
CA THR A 245 5.19 14.92 28.95
C THR A 245 3.70 15.22 28.71
N SER A 246 2.88 14.19 28.90
CA SER A 246 1.43 14.31 28.72
C SER A 246 0.82 15.31 29.71
N ARG A 247 -0.19 16.06 29.25
CA ARG A 247 -0.99 16.97 30.07
C ARG A 247 -1.51 16.33 31.35
N LYS A 248 -1.95 15.06 31.27
CA LYS A 248 -2.43 14.30 32.43
C LYS A 248 -1.35 14.12 33.50
N LYS A 249 -0.10 13.89 33.10
CA LYS A 249 1.02 13.77 34.05
C LYS A 249 1.31 15.11 34.71
N ILE A 250 1.29 16.22 33.95
CA ILE A 250 1.46 17.59 34.48
C ILE A 250 0.38 17.89 35.55
N LEU A 251 -0.90 17.64 35.22
CA LEU A 251 -2.01 17.82 36.16
C LEU A 251 -1.90 16.92 37.39
N ASN A 252 -1.41 15.69 37.24
CA ASN A 252 -1.14 14.82 38.38
C ASN A 252 -0.12 15.40 39.33
N THR A 253 0.99 15.92 38.79
CA THR A 253 2.05 16.51 39.59
C THR A 253 1.56 17.78 40.29
N LEU A 254 0.85 18.67 39.59
CA LEU A 254 0.22 19.85 40.21
C LEU A 254 -0.71 19.48 41.36
N TYR A 255 -1.55 18.45 41.16
CA TYR A 255 -2.45 17.97 42.20
C TYR A 255 -1.70 17.51 43.45
N GLU A 256 -0.64 16.72 43.26
CA GLU A 256 0.18 16.18 44.34
C GLU A 256 0.91 17.27 45.12
N TYR A 257 1.48 18.26 44.42
CA TYR A 257 2.30 19.30 45.03
C TYR A 257 1.49 20.38 45.74
N SER A 258 0.31 20.77 45.24
CA SER A 258 -0.35 22.00 45.72
C SER A 258 -1.87 21.93 45.91
N TYR A 259 -2.55 20.94 45.33
CA TYR A 259 -4.03 20.94 45.30
C TYR A 259 -4.70 19.76 46.01
N SER A 260 -3.93 18.80 46.53
CA SER A 260 -4.44 17.61 47.24
C SER A 260 -5.27 17.94 48.48
N ASN A 261 -5.01 19.09 49.12
CA ASN A 261 -5.77 19.58 50.27
C ASN A 261 -7.02 20.40 49.87
N GLN A 262 -7.11 20.86 48.63
CA GLN A 262 -8.20 21.71 48.13
C GLN A 262 -9.26 20.89 47.38
N PHE A 263 -8.82 19.82 46.70
CA PHE A 263 -9.69 18.92 45.96
C PHE A 263 -9.57 17.51 46.53
N LEU A 264 -10.69 16.93 46.94
CA LEU A 264 -10.73 15.57 47.50
C LEU A 264 -10.42 14.50 46.44
N LYS A 265 -10.75 14.78 45.17
CA LYS A 265 -10.56 13.88 44.03
C LYS A 265 -9.84 14.60 42.89
N ARG A 266 -8.90 13.90 42.25
CA ARG A 266 -8.18 14.38 41.06
C ARG A 266 -9.10 14.79 39.91
N LYS A 267 -10.22 14.09 39.76
CA LYS A 267 -11.20 14.37 38.69
C LYS A 267 -11.74 15.79 38.78
N ASP A 268 -12.09 16.23 39.99
CA ASP A 268 -12.68 17.55 40.23
C ASP A 268 -11.65 18.66 39.96
N PHE A 269 -10.39 18.42 40.33
CA PHE A 269 -9.28 19.30 39.97
C PHE A 269 -9.07 19.37 38.44
N TYR A 270 -9.08 18.23 37.74
CA TYR A 270 -8.91 18.24 36.28
C TYR A 270 -10.01 19.02 35.57
N GLU A 271 -11.26 18.87 36.04
CA GLU A 271 -12.41 19.62 35.52
C GLU A 271 -12.22 21.13 35.72
N SER A 272 -11.69 21.56 36.87
CA SER A 272 -11.37 22.98 37.13
C SER A 272 -10.28 23.56 36.21
N LYS A 273 -9.39 22.72 35.68
CA LYS A 273 -8.28 23.12 34.80
C LYS A 273 -8.52 22.75 33.34
N ILE A 274 -9.75 22.40 32.94
CA ILE A 274 -10.03 21.88 31.61
C ILE A 274 -9.78 22.91 30.49
N THR A 275 -9.98 24.20 30.79
CA THR A 275 -9.82 25.32 29.85
C THR A 275 -8.40 25.90 29.81
N ILE A 276 -7.58 25.64 30.84
CA ILE A 276 -6.22 26.18 30.98
C ILE A 276 -5.32 25.53 29.93
N ILE A 277 -4.52 26.29 29.19
CA ILE A 277 -3.67 25.68 28.16
C ILE A 277 -2.48 24.95 28.78
N ARG A 278 -1.79 24.10 28.01
CA ARG A 278 -0.72 23.25 28.55
C ARG A 278 0.43 24.09 29.12
N ASP A 279 0.77 25.19 28.47
CA ASP A 279 1.95 25.98 28.82
C ASP A 279 1.71 26.77 30.11
N GLU A 280 0.50 27.29 30.33
CA GLU A 280 0.09 27.87 31.62
C GLU A 280 0.19 26.86 32.79
N LEU A 281 -0.13 25.57 32.55
CA LEU A 281 0.03 24.53 33.57
C LEU A 281 1.50 24.21 33.86
N LEU A 282 2.37 24.33 32.85
CA LEU A 282 3.80 24.13 33.02
C LEU A 282 4.44 25.29 33.78
N GLU A 283 4.05 26.52 33.45
CA GLU A 283 4.44 27.74 34.15
C GLU A 283 4.02 27.65 35.62
N GLU A 284 2.74 27.36 35.89
CA GLU A 284 2.22 27.15 37.25
C GLU A 284 3.02 26.09 38.00
N LEU A 285 3.30 24.94 37.39
CA LEU A 285 4.08 23.88 38.03
C LEU A 285 5.53 24.28 38.27
N ASN A 286 6.15 25.01 37.34
CA ASN A 286 7.54 25.47 37.46
C ASN A 286 7.70 26.55 38.54
N ASP A 287 6.68 27.38 38.74
CA ASP A 287 6.66 28.41 39.78
C ASP A 287 6.47 27.82 41.18
N LEU A 288 5.77 26.69 41.28
CA LEU A 288 5.51 25.99 42.54
C LEU A 288 6.69 25.16 43.07
N LEU A 289 7.63 24.78 42.20
CA LEU A 289 8.86 24.08 42.57
C LEU A 289 9.94 25.04 43.08
#